data_AF-A0A2U3CFT9-F1
#
_entry.id   AF-A0A2U3CFT9-F1
#
_cell.length_a   1.000
_cell.length_b   1.000
_cell.length_c   1.000
_cell.angle_alpha   90.00
_cell.angle_beta   90.00
_cell.angle_gamma   90.00
#
_symmetry.space_group_name_H-M   'P 1'
#
loop_
_entity.id
_entity.type
_entity.pdbx_description
1 polymer ?
#
loop_
_entity_poly.entity_id
_entity_poly.type
_entity_poly.pdbx_seq_one_letter_code
_entity_poly.pdbx_strand_id
1 'polypeptide(L)'
;MTYCETCGKENTDNAKFCKSCGATLQPSGSGRQSAQYSPNKQSIGFGEQRTGENLVLRCTLCGSQDFVKYKGRLDFKWGFTSFKVVMMSCRHCGHIELFNRGRSIFDFD
;
A
#
# COMPACT_ATOMS: atom_id res chain seq x y z
N MET A 1 3.76 20.62 -29.55
CA MET A 1 4.64 21.21 -28.54
C MET A 1 3.98 20.97 -27.19
N THR A 2 4.69 20.49 -26.18
CA THR A 2 4.08 20.17 -24.86
C THR A 2 4.69 21.03 -23.75
N TYR A 3 3.87 21.41 -22.76
CA TYR A 3 4.30 22.25 -21.65
C TYR A 3 4.29 21.44 -20.36
N CYS A 4 5.31 21.66 -19.52
CA CYS A 4 5.39 21.00 -18.22
C CYS A 4 4.35 21.58 -17.26
N GLU A 5 3.48 20.73 -16.70
CA GLU A 5 2.49 21.14 -15.68
C GLU A 5 3.14 21.56 -14.35
N THR A 6 4.38 21.13 -14.08
CA THR A 6 5.10 21.46 -12.85
C THR A 6 5.81 22.81 -12.91
N CYS A 7 6.38 23.19 -14.06
CA CYS A 7 7.21 24.40 -14.16
C CYS A 7 6.89 25.31 -15.35
N GLY A 8 5.93 24.94 -16.20
CA GLY A 8 5.51 25.70 -17.38
C GLY A 8 6.51 25.69 -18.54
N LYS A 9 7.64 24.97 -18.45
CA LYS A 9 8.64 24.96 -19.52
C LYS A 9 8.13 24.20 -20.74
N GLU A 10 8.32 24.78 -21.92
CA GLU A 10 8.10 24.13 -23.21
C GLU A 10 9.13 23.02 -23.48
N ASN A 11 8.61 21.85 -23.87
CA ASN A 11 9.37 20.67 -24.27
C ASN A 11 8.88 20.16 -25.62
N THR A 12 9.68 19.31 -26.25
CA THR A 12 9.31 18.63 -27.49
C THR A 12 8.17 17.64 -27.23
N ASP A 13 7.31 17.40 -28.21
CA ASP A 13 6.12 16.53 -28.07
C ASP A 13 6.42 15.09 -27.62
N ASN A 14 7.64 14.63 -27.87
CA ASN A 14 8.09 13.29 -27.52
C ASN A 14 9.00 13.26 -26.28
N ALA A 15 9.14 14.38 -25.57
CA ALA A 15 9.91 14.44 -24.35
C ALA A 15 9.20 13.65 -23.24
N LYS A 16 9.87 12.63 -22.72
CA LYS A 16 9.37 11.84 -21.58
C LYS A 16 9.45 12.62 -20.26
N PHE A 17 10.44 13.51 -20.16
CA PHE A 17 10.74 14.31 -18.97
C PHE A 17 10.99 15.77 -19.37
N CYS A 18 10.70 16.69 -18.44
CA CYS A 18 10.96 18.11 -18.61
C CYS A 18 12.46 18.40 -18.55
N LYS A 19 12.99 19.09 -19.57
CA LYS A 19 14.40 19.48 -19.65
C LYS A 19 14.86 20.50 -18.60
N SER A 20 13.92 21.11 -17.87
CA SER A 20 14.21 22.18 -16.89
C SER A 20 14.06 21.73 -15.44
N CYS A 21 13.05 20.92 -15.11
CA CYS A 21 12.79 20.49 -13.74
C CYS A 21 12.81 18.96 -13.55
N GLY A 22 12.89 18.19 -14.63
CA GLY A 22 12.90 16.73 -14.59
C GLY A 22 11.53 16.04 -14.44
N ALA A 23 10.43 16.80 -14.34
CA ALA A 23 9.09 16.22 -14.19
C ALA A 23 8.65 15.40 -15.42
N THR A 24 7.96 14.28 -15.21
CA THR A 24 7.45 13.40 -16.27
C THR A 24 6.30 14.06 -17.03
N LEU A 25 6.34 14.03 -18.36
CA LEU A 25 5.37 14.73 -19.23
C LEU A 25 4.29 13.81 -19.84
N GLN A 26 4.34 12.50 -19.57
CA GLN A 26 3.43 11.53 -20.15
C GLN A 26 2.93 10.55 -19.06
N PRO A 27 1.68 10.69 -18.57
CA PRO A 27 1.01 9.61 -17.87
C PRO A 27 0.40 8.67 -18.92
N SER A 28 1.18 7.72 -19.43
CA SER A 28 0.64 6.65 -20.26
C SER A 28 -0.26 5.75 -19.41
N GLY A 29 -1.56 5.85 -19.66
CA GLY A 29 -2.60 5.11 -18.94
C GLY A 29 -2.44 3.59 -19.04
N SER A 30 -2.79 2.94 -17.94
CA SER A 30 -3.54 1.68 -17.91
C SER A 30 -2.91 0.48 -18.62
N GLY A 31 -1.74 0.03 -18.13
CA GLY A 31 -1.17 -1.27 -18.39
C GLY A 31 -1.07 -2.10 -17.11
N ARG A 32 -1.84 -3.18 -17.05
CA ARG A 32 -1.83 -4.31 -16.11
C ARG A 32 -0.58 -4.41 -15.21
N GLN A 33 -0.78 -4.28 -13.90
CA GLN A 33 0.22 -4.68 -12.91
C GLN A 33 0.30 -6.21 -12.86
N SER A 34 1.11 -6.79 -13.74
CA SER A 34 1.68 -8.11 -13.53
C SER A 34 2.74 -8.02 -12.44
N ALA A 35 2.63 -8.94 -11.47
CA ALA A 35 3.49 -9.14 -10.32
C ALA A 35 4.99 -8.82 -10.56
N GLN A 36 5.50 -7.83 -9.84
CA GLN A 36 6.92 -7.78 -9.46
C GLN A 36 6.98 -7.82 -7.93
N TYR A 37 7.00 -9.03 -7.39
CA TYR A 37 7.45 -9.29 -6.04
C TYR A 37 8.95 -8.95 -5.97
N SER A 38 9.27 -7.84 -5.31
CA SER A 38 10.63 -7.53 -4.86
C SER A 38 10.71 -7.90 -3.38
N PRO A 39 11.59 -8.83 -2.96
CA PRO A 39 11.77 -9.16 -1.57
C PRO A 39 12.62 -8.07 -0.92
N ASN A 40 12.08 -6.85 -0.78
CA ASN A 40 12.72 -5.87 0.07
C ASN A 40 12.42 -6.28 1.52
N LYS A 41 13.40 -6.92 2.16
CA LYS A 41 13.46 -7.08 3.62
C LYS A 41 13.63 -5.70 4.26
N GLN A 42 12.57 -4.92 4.25
CA GLN A 42 12.35 -3.92 5.28
C GLN A 42 11.51 -4.63 6.34
N SER A 43 12.20 -5.38 7.19
CA SER A 43 11.75 -5.55 8.55
C SER A 43 11.62 -4.15 9.13
N ILE A 44 10.43 -3.56 9.00
CA ILE A 44 9.99 -2.55 9.95
C ILE A 44 9.94 -3.34 11.26
N GLY A 45 11.06 -3.29 11.97
CA GLY A 45 11.07 -3.63 13.38
C GLY A 45 9.98 -2.78 13.98
N PHE A 46 8.97 -3.45 14.54
CA PHE A 46 8.18 -2.86 15.59
C PHE A 46 9.17 -2.56 16.71
N GLY A 47 9.81 -1.40 16.62
CA GLY A 47 10.37 -0.73 17.78
C GLY A 47 9.19 -0.58 18.71
N GLU A 48 9.24 -1.32 19.81
CA GLU A 48 8.28 -1.27 20.90
C GLU A 48 8.38 0.12 21.54
N GLN A 49 7.79 1.12 20.89
CA GLN A 49 7.58 2.43 21.48
C GLN A 49 6.33 2.32 22.34
N ARG A 50 6.56 1.90 23.59
CA ARG A 50 5.63 2.12 24.70
C ARG A 50 5.64 3.61 25.03
N THR A 51 4.93 4.38 24.23
CA THR A 51 4.54 5.75 24.55
C THR A 51 3.05 5.84 24.23
N GLY A 52 2.26 6.25 25.23
CA GLY A 52 0.80 6.30 25.19
C GLY A 52 0.26 7.37 24.23
N GLU A 53 0.52 7.19 22.94
CA GLU A 53 0.03 8.01 21.86
C GLU A 53 -0.94 7.16 21.06
N ASN A 54 -2.20 7.60 20.99
CA ASN A 54 -3.27 6.88 20.31
C ASN A 54 -2.95 6.84 18.81
N LEU A 55 -2.24 5.80 18.37
CA LEU A 55 -1.87 5.62 16.96
C LEU A 55 -3.15 5.30 16.17
N VAL A 56 -3.82 6.36 15.73
CA VAL A 56 -5.06 6.28 14.97
C VAL A 56 -4.75 5.91 13.53
N LEU A 57 -5.26 4.75 13.11
CA LEU A 57 -5.19 4.29 11.72
C LEU A 57 -6.05 5.21 10.85
N ARG A 58 -5.48 5.70 9.74
CA ARG A 58 -6.18 6.52 8.75
C ARG A 58 -6.23 5.78 7.42
N CYS A 59 -7.36 5.86 6.74
CA CYS A 59 -7.53 5.24 5.43
C CYS A 59 -6.58 5.86 4.41
N THR A 60 -5.76 5.04 3.76
CA THR A 60 -4.82 5.50 2.72
C THR A 60 -5.50 6.09 1.47
N LEU A 61 -6.80 5.82 1.25
CA LEU A 61 -7.55 6.38 0.13
C LEU A 61 -8.26 7.70 0.45
N CYS A 62 -8.91 7.83 1.60
CA CYS A 62 -9.77 8.98 1.91
C CYS A 62 -9.42 9.70 3.22
N GLY A 63 -8.47 9.19 4.01
CA GLY A 63 -8.02 9.79 5.27
C GLY A 63 -8.97 9.60 6.46
N SER A 64 -10.15 8.98 6.28
CA SER A 64 -11.09 8.75 7.38
C SER A 64 -10.55 7.73 8.40
N GLN A 65 -11.00 7.87 9.66
CA GLN A 65 -10.63 7.01 10.78
C GLN A 65 -11.74 6.01 11.15
N ASP A 66 -12.83 5.98 10.38
CA ASP A 66 -13.99 5.11 10.60
C ASP A 66 -13.83 3.75 9.93
N PHE A 67 -13.52 2.73 10.75
CA PHE A 67 -13.30 1.37 10.28
C PHE A 67 -14.18 0.34 10.99
N VAL A 68 -14.64 -0.65 10.22
CA VAL A 68 -15.20 -1.90 10.75
C VAL A 68 -14.09 -2.95 10.82
N LYS A 69 -13.96 -3.59 11.98
CA LYS A 69 -12.91 -4.58 12.24
C LYS A 69 -13.44 -5.99 12.13
N TYR A 70 -12.77 -6.79 11.31
CA TYR A 70 -13.03 -8.22 11.12
C TYR A 70 -11.80 -9.02 11.50
N LYS A 71 -12.02 -10.22 12.06
CA LYS A 71 -10.96 -11.17 12.38
C LYS A 71 -11.16 -12.40 11.49
N GLY A 72 -10.08 -12.89 10.91
CA GLY A 72 -10.11 -14.07 10.05
C GLY A 72 -8.82 -14.88 10.13
N ARG A 73 -8.82 -16.01 9.42
CA ARG A 73 -7.61 -16.77 9.09
C ARG A 73 -7.42 -16.76 7.58
N LEU A 74 -6.16 -16.69 7.16
CA LEU A 74 -5.76 -16.84 5.77
C LEU A 74 -4.86 -18.08 5.66
N ASP A 75 -5.24 -19.01 4.82
CA ASP A 75 -4.53 -20.28 4.61
C ASP A 75 -3.72 -20.16 3.31
N PHE A 76 -2.41 -20.43 3.35
CA PHE A 76 -1.63 -20.47 2.11
C PHE A 76 -1.88 -21.77 1.35
N LYS A 77 -1.82 -21.68 0.01
CA LYS A 77 -1.90 -22.79 -0.94
C LYS A 77 -0.97 -23.91 -0.43
N TRP A 78 -1.53 -25.09 -0.12
CA TRP A 78 -0.92 -26.25 0.56
C TRP A 78 -1.14 -26.41 2.08
N GLY A 79 -1.85 -25.51 2.79
CA GLY A 79 -2.42 -25.78 4.13
C GLY A 79 -1.44 -25.82 5.31
N PHE A 80 -0.13 -25.74 5.07
CA PHE A 80 0.90 -25.86 6.10
C PHE A 80 1.12 -24.60 6.95
N THR A 81 0.49 -23.46 6.65
CA THR A 81 0.61 -22.26 7.48
C THR A 81 -0.66 -21.43 7.42
N SER A 82 -1.30 -21.27 8.57
CA SER A 82 -2.43 -20.35 8.77
C SER A 82 -1.91 -19.02 9.34
N PHE A 83 -2.43 -17.92 8.82
CA PHE A 83 -2.10 -16.58 9.30
C PHE A 83 -3.34 -15.99 9.97
N LYS A 84 -3.21 -15.54 11.22
CA LYS A 84 -4.27 -14.80 11.90
C LYS A 84 -4.26 -13.39 11.33
N VAL A 85 -5.33 -13.04 10.62
CA VAL A 85 -5.45 -11.74 9.96
C VAL A 85 -6.55 -10.92 10.61
N VAL A 86 -6.30 -9.62 10.68
CA VAL A 86 -7.31 -8.64 11.03
C VAL A 86 -7.54 -7.79 9.79
N MET A 87 -8.77 -7.80 9.31
CA MET A 87 -9.18 -6.99 8.17
C MET A 87 -9.92 -5.77 8.70
N MET A 88 -9.54 -4.57 8.26
CA MET A 88 -10.27 -3.35 8.56
C MET A 88 -10.89 -2.80 7.28
N SER A 89 -12.20 -2.56 7.28
CA SER A 89 -12.92 -1.98 6.14
C SER A 89 -13.36 -0.56 6.48
N CYS A 90 -12.97 0.41 5.67
CA CYS A 90 -13.36 1.81 5.83
C CYS A 90 -14.85 2.00 5.53
N ARG A 91 -15.62 2.60 6.45
CA ARG A 91 -17.06 2.86 6.24
C ARG A 91 -17.34 3.97 5.21
N HIS A 92 -16.36 4.82 4.93
CA HIS A 92 -16.53 5.96 4.04
C HIS A 92 -16.34 5.58 2.56
N CYS A 93 -15.25 4.86 2.22
CA CYS A 93 -14.92 4.51 0.84
C CYS A 93 -14.84 3.00 0.55
N GLY A 94 -15.01 2.15 1.57
CA GLY A 94 -14.94 0.69 1.42
C GLY A 94 -13.52 0.12 1.32
N HIS A 95 -12.46 0.94 1.42
CA HIS A 95 -11.08 0.45 1.36
C HIS A 95 -10.80 -0.60 2.44
N ILE A 96 -10.08 -1.66 2.08
CA ILE A 96 -9.78 -2.79 2.96
C ILE A 96 -8.28 -2.84 3.23
N GLU A 97 -7.91 -2.73 4.50
CA GLU A 97 -6.54 -2.90 4.97
C GLU A 97 -6.40 -4.20 5.76
N LEU A 98 -5.45 -5.04 5.34
CA LEU A 98 -5.22 -6.35 5.95
C LEU A 98 -3.96 -6.32 6.81
N PHE A 99 -4.14 -6.58 8.10
CA PHE A 99 -3.05 -6.64 9.07
C PHE A 99 -2.78 -8.10 9.43
N ASN A 100 -1.54 -8.54 9.21
CA ASN A 100 -1.10 -9.85 9.67
C ASN A 100 -0.67 -9.76 11.13
N ARG A 101 -1.30 -10.55 12.00
CA ARG A 101 -0.98 -10.56 13.44
C ARG A 101 0.05 -11.64 13.82
N GLY A 102 0.54 -12.40 12.85
CA GLY A 102 1.53 -13.45 13.05
C GLY A 102 1.19 -14.74 12.29
N ARG A 103 2.21 -15.59 12.15
CA ARG A 103 2.07 -16.95 11.58
C ARG A 103 1.72 -17.91 12.72
N SER A 104 0.70 -18.75 12.55
CA SER A 104 0.60 -19.98 13.36
C SER A 104 1.23 -21.09 12.54
N ILE A 105 2.44 -21.51 12.91
CA ILE A 105 3.22 -22.47 12.13
C ILE A 105 2.61 -23.87 12.26
N PHE A 106 2.13 -24.29 13.43
CA PHE A 106 1.24 -25.45 13.59
C PHE A 106 0.48 -25.32 14.91
N ASP A 107 -0.82 -25.62 14.90
CA ASP A 107 -1.60 -25.98 16.08
C ASP A 107 -1.91 -27.48 15.84
N PHE A 108 -0.97 -28.34 16.21
CA PHE A 108 -1.25 -29.78 16.28
C PHE A 108 -1.96 -29.98 17.62
N ASP A 109 -3.25 -30.29 17.56
CA ASP A 109 -3.95 -31.08 18.57
C ASP A 109 -3.29 -32.48 18.65
#